data_AF-A0A0Q4Y5S9-F1
#
_entry.id   AF-A0A0Q4Y5S9-F1
#
_cell.length_a   1.000
_cell.length_b   1.000
_cell.length_c   1.000
_cell.angle_alpha   90.00
_cell.angle_beta   90.00
_cell.angle_gamma   90.00
#
_symmetry.space_group_name_H-M   'P 1'
#
loop_
_entity.id
_entity.type
_entity.pdbx_description
1 polymer ?
#
loop_
_entity_poly.entity_id
_entity_poly.type
_entity_poly.pdbx_seq_one_letter_code
_entity_poly.pdbx_strand_id
1 'polypeptide(L)'
;MAELTDDAVDAALERGRLAQSTEPRAASVHYDRERRQVVLALTNGCTFAFPPHLVQGLADADDATIAEIEVLGAGYGLRWDRLDIDISVPGLVAGIFGTRSYLASHAGRSTSLAKAAAARSNGAKGGRPRKSA
;
A
#
# COMPACT_ATOMS: atom_id res chain seq x y z
N MET A 1 1.14 28.01 -1.05
CA MET A 1 1.98 27.19 -1.95
C MET A 1 3.40 27.30 -1.45
N ALA A 2 4.15 26.21 -1.32
CA ALA A 2 5.56 26.32 -0.95
C ALA A 2 6.30 27.07 -2.07
N GLU A 3 7.10 28.08 -1.72
CA GLU A 3 8.00 28.72 -2.69
C GLU A 3 9.05 27.70 -3.14
N LEU A 4 9.25 27.59 -4.45
CA LEU A 4 10.26 26.71 -5.04
C LEU A 4 11.63 27.38 -4.89
N THR A 5 12.38 26.99 -3.86
CA THR A 5 13.76 27.45 -3.63
C THR A 5 14.76 26.46 -4.20
N ASP A 6 15.95 26.95 -4.55
CA ASP A 6 17.05 26.10 -5.05
C ASP A 6 17.41 25.01 -4.02
N ASP A 7 17.49 25.37 -2.73
CA ASP A 7 17.72 24.41 -1.64
C ASP A 7 16.65 23.30 -1.58
N ALA A 8 15.38 23.63 -1.86
CA ALA A 8 14.30 22.64 -1.86
C ALA A 8 14.42 21.69 -3.07
N VAL A 9 14.88 22.19 -4.21
CA VAL A 9 15.19 21.40 -5.41
C VAL A 9 16.36 20.47 -5.13
N ASP A 10 17.47 20.98 -4.60
CA ASP A 10 18.67 20.19 -4.30
C ASP A 10 18.38 19.09 -3.29
N ALA A 11 17.65 19.40 -2.22
CA ALA A 11 17.23 18.41 -1.24
C ALA A 11 16.31 17.33 -1.85
N ALA A 12 15.45 17.69 -2.82
CA ALA A 12 14.61 16.73 -3.52
C ALA A 12 15.41 15.79 -4.43
N LEU A 13 16.39 16.33 -5.14
CA LEU A 13 17.31 15.55 -5.98
C LEU A 13 18.14 14.57 -5.14
N GLU A 14 18.64 15.01 -3.98
CA GLU A 14 19.38 14.15 -3.05
C GLU A 14 18.52 12.98 -2.57
N ARG A 15 17.29 13.26 -2.13
CA ARG A 15 16.33 12.21 -1.72
C ARG A 15 16.05 11.23 -2.85
N GLY A 16 15.87 11.72 -4.07
CA GLY A 16 15.64 10.88 -5.25
C GLY A 16 16.83 9.95 -5.55
N ARG A 17 18.07 10.46 -5.44
CA ARG A 17 19.28 9.66 -5.63
C ARG A 17 19.42 8.57 -4.57
N LEU A 18 19.17 8.93 -3.31
CA LEU A 18 19.21 7.97 -2.21
C LEU A 18 18.13 6.89 -2.35
N ALA A 19 16.91 7.28 -2.71
CA ALA A 19 15.82 6.33 -2.98
C ALA A 19 16.23 5.34 -4.10
N GLN A 20 16.89 5.81 -5.16
CA GLN A 20 17.35 4.96 -6.27
C GLN A 20 18.37 3.90 -5.88
N SER A 21 19.23 4.17 -4.90
CA SER A 21 20.23 3.21 -4.43
C SER A 21 19.73 2.32 -3.29
N THR A 22 18.69 2.73 -2.55
CA THR A 22 18.29 2.07 -1.30
C THR A 22 16.91 1.44 -1.31
N GLU A 23 15.97 1.95 -2.11
CA GLU A 23 14.60 1.45 -2.12
C GLU A 23 14.43 0.24 -3.05
N PRO A 24 13.55 -0.71 -2.71
CA PRO A 24 13.25 -1.83 -3.59
C PRO A 24 12.52 -1.34 -4.84
N ARG A 25 12.96 -1.82 -6.01
CA ARG A 25 12.38 -1.51 -7.31
C ARG A 25 12.02 -2.80 -8.04
N ALA A 26 10.89 -2.80 -8.73
CA ALA A 26 10.48 -3.89 -9.60
C ALA A 26 11.29 -3.86 -10.91
N ALA A 27 11.95 -4.97 -11.23
CA ALA A 27 12.54 -5.23 -12.53
C ALA A 27 11.48 -5.81 -13.50
N SER A 28 10.60 -6.66 -12.99
CA SER A 28 9.48 -7.22 -13.73
C SER A 28 8.34 -7.60 -12.79
N VAL A 29 7.15 -7.76 -13.35
CA VAL A 29 5.97 -8.20 -12.61
C VAL A 29 5.09 -9.10 -13.46
N HIS A 30 4.40 -10.03 -12.83
CA HIS A 30 3.34 -10.82 -13.45
C HIS A 30 2.30 -11.27 -12.42
N TYR A 31 1.13 -11.69 -12.89
CA TYR A 31 0.10 -12.32 -12.07
C TYR A 31 0.15 -13.85 -12.24
N ASP A 32 0.41 -14.56 -11.14
CA ASP A 32 0.24 -16.00 -11.05
C ASP A 32 -1.23 -16.31 -10.72
N ARG A 33 -1.97 -16.78 -11.74
CA ARG A 33 -3.39 -17.13 -11.61
C ARG A 33 -3.64 -18.37 -10.77
N GLU A 34 -2.71 -19.34 -10.77
CA GLU A 34 -2.87 -20.58 -10.01
C GLU A 34 -2.80 -20.29 -8.51
N ARG A 35 -1.85 -19.44 -8.11
CA ARG A 35 -1.67 -19.03 -6.71
C ARG A 35 -2.49 -17.80 -6.32
N ARG A 36 -3.07 -17.11 -7.30
CA ARG A 36 -3.74 -15.81 -7.16
C ARG A 36 -2.85 -14.79 -6.46
N GLN A 37 -1.62 -14.65 -6.97
CA GLN A 37 -0.60 -13.76 -6.44
C GLN A 37 -0.01 -12.87 -7.53
N VAL A 38 0.24 -11.60 -7.19
CA VAL A 38 1.14 -10.75 -7.98
C VAL A 38 2.56 -11.05 -7.54
N VAL A 39 3.43 -11.34 -8.50
CA VAL A 39 4.83 -11.72 -8.27
C VAL A 39 5.75 -10.70 -8.91
N LEU A 40 6.60 -10.10 -8.09
CA LEU A 40 7.59 -9.08 -8.46
C LEU A 40 8.99 -9.69 -8.41
N ALA A 41 9.75 -9.54 -9.50
CA ALA A 41 11.19 -9.68 -9.45
C ALA A 41 11.77 -8.30 -9.15
N LEU A 42 12.52 -8.16 -8.06
CA LEU A 42 13.13 -6.90 -7.66
C LEU A 42 14.53 -6.75 -8.28
N THR A 43 14.97 -5.51 -8.48
CA THR A 43 16.29 -5.21 -9.08
C THR A 43 17.47 -5.67 -8.21
N ASN A 44 17.24 -5.95 -6.93
CA ASN A 44 18.24 -6.52 -6.02
C ASN A 44 18.29 -8.06 -6.06
N GLY A 45 17.54 -8.71 -6.95
CA GLY A 45 17.50 -10.17 -7.10
C GLY A 45 16.49 -10.88 -6.19
N CYS A 46 15.85 -10.18 -5.27
CA CYS A 46 14.79 -10.77 -4.44
C CYS A 46 13.48 -10.90 -5.22
N THR A 47 12.63 -11.85 -4.79
CA THR A 47 11.25 -11.97 -5.24
C THR A 47 10.30 -11.56 -4.13
N PHE A 48 9.30 -10.74 -4.45
CA PHE A 48 8.22 -10.40 -3.53
C PHE A 48 6.89 -10.81 -4.16
N ALA A 49 6.06 -11.53 -3.41
CA ALA A 49 4.75 -11.97 -3.88
C ALA A 49 3.68 -11.60 -2.86
N PHE A 50 2.54 -11.12 -3.34
CA PHE A 50 1.41 -10.74 -2.49
C PHE A 50 0.08 -11.11 -3.15
N PRO A 51 -0.95 -11.44 -2.35
CA PRO A 51 -2.28 -11.64 -2.89
C PRO A 51 -2.95 -10.28 -3.19
N PRO A 52 -3.53 -10.07 -4.39
CA PRO A 52 -4.13 -8.79 -4.80
C PRO A 52 -5.20 -8.29 -3.83
N HIS A 53 -5.99 -9.19 -3.23
CA HIS A 53 -7.14 -8.82 -2.42
C HIS A 53 -6.80 -8.06 -1.12
N LEU A 54 -5.53 -8.08 -0.69
CA LEU A 54 -5.08 -7.29 0.45
C LEU A 54 -4.87 -5.81 0.09
N VAL A 55 -4.74 -5.50 -1.20
CA VAL A 55 -4.41 -4.16 -1.67
C VAL A 55 -5.67 -3.36 -1.92
N GLN A 56 -5.70 -2.14 -1.38
CA GLN A 56 -6.77 -1.19 -1.61
C GLN A 56 -7.01 -1.02 -3.11
N GLY A 57 -8.26 -1.23 -3.53
CA GLY A 57 -8.69 -1.09 -4.92
C GLY A 57 -8.54 -2.35 -5.78
N LEU A 58 -7.85 -3.40 -5.29
CA LEU A 58 -7.74 -4.68 -5.98
C LEU A 58 -8.58 -5.81 -5.35
N ALA A 59 -9.22 -5.54 -4.21
CA ALA A 59 -10.03 -6.51 -3.44
C ALA A 59 -11.07 -7.26 -4.29
N ASP A 60 -11.78 -6.53 -5.15
CA ASP A 60 -12.92 -7.03 -5.92
C ASP A 60 -12.60 -7.16 -7.43
N ALA A 61 -11.34 -6.97 -7.83
CA ALA A 61 -10.92 -7.07 -9.22
C ALA A 61 -10.87 -8.54 -9.68
N ASP A 62 -11.25 -8.79 -10.94
CA ASP A 62 -11.14 -10.11 -11.54
C ASP A 62 -9.70 -10.44 -11.98
N ASP A 63 -9.43 -11.72 -12.17
CA ASP A 63 -8.10 -12.23 -12.55
C ASP A 63 -7.59 -11.69 -13.90
N ALA A 64 -8.50 -11.30 -14.79
CA ALA A 64 -8.14 -10.70 -16.07
C ALA A 64 -7.62 -9.28 -15.87
N THR A 65 -8.36 -8.47 -15.12
CA THR A 65 -8.00 -7.09 -14.78
C THR A 65 -6.73 -7.06 -13.94
N ILE A 66 -6.57 -7.98 -12.98
CA ILE A 66 -5.33 -8.06 -12.17
C ILE A 66 -4.11 -8.39 -13.04
N ALA A 67 -4.28 -9.21 -14.08
CA ALA A 67 -3.18 -9.60 -14.97
C ALA A 67 -2.68 -8.47 -15.88
N GLU A 68 -3.43 -7.38 -16.04
CA GLU A 68 -3.04 -6.18 -16.82
C GLU A 68 -2.07 -5.25 -16.06
N ILE A 69 -1.36 -5.79 -15.07
CA ILE A 69 -0.42 -5.04 -14.26
C ILE A 69 0.81 -4.61 -15.05
N GLU A 70 1.21 -3.34 -14.89
CA GLU A 70 2.41 -2.77 -15.50
C GLU A 70 3.37 -2.19 -14.46
N VAL A 71 4.67 -2.20 -14.78
CA VAL A 71 5.70 -1.55 -13.95
C VAL A 71 5.91 -0.12 -14.43
N LEU A 72 5.81 0.86 -13.52
CA LEU A 72 5.99 2.29 -13.80
C LEU A 72 7.13 2.93 -13.00
N GLY A 73 7.49 4.15 -13.41
CA GLY A 73 8.35 5.04 -12.64
C GLY A 73 9.68 4.39 -12.31
N ALA A 74 10.38 3.87 -13.31
CA ALA A 74 11.63 3.12 -13.14
C ALA A 74 11.55 1.94 -12.14
N GLY A 75 10.38 1.35 -11.90
CA GLY A 75 10.22 0.22 -10.98
C GLY A 75 9.73 0.59 -9.58
N TYR A 76 9.44 1.86 -9.30
CA TYR A 76 8.83 2.25 -8.01
C TYR A 76 7.31 2.05 -7.97
N GLY A 77 6.66 1.99 -9.13
CA GLY A 77 5.21 1.92 -9.24
C GLY A 77 4.73 0.65 -9.93
N LEU A 78 3.54 0.19 -9.54
CA LEU A 78 2.73 -0.77 -10.27
C LEU A 78 1.43 -0.09 -10.65
N ARG A 79 1.00 -0.25 -11.90
CA ARG A 79 -0.21 0.38 -12.42
C ARG A 79 -1.18 -0.65 -12.98
N TRP A 80 -2.46 -0.39 -12.73
CA TRP A 80 -3.58 -1.04 -13.39
C TRP A 80 -4.41 0.04 -14.08
N ASP A 81 -4.23 0.22 -15.39
CA ASP A 81 -4.86 1.29 -16.16
C ASP A 81 -6.39 1.27 -16.08
N ARG A 82 -7.01 0.09 -16.26
CA ARG A 82 -8.46 -0.07 -16.17
C ARG A 82 -9.05 0.34 -14.83
N LEU A 83 -8.29 0.19 -13.76
CA LEU A 83 -8.72 0.49 -12.40
C LEU A 83 -8.35 1.92 -11.97
N ASP A 84 -7.51 2.61 -12.75
CA ASP A 84 -6.87 3.88 -12.40
C ASP A 84 -6.18 3.81 -11.03
N ILE A 85 -5.40 2.74 -10.82
CA ILE A 85 -4.70 2.47 -9.57
C ILE A 85 -3.19 2.46 -9.82
N ASP A 86 -2.48 3.26 -9.02
CA ASP A 86 -1.03 3.23 -8.88
C ASP A 86 -0.65 2.82 -7.46
N ILE A 87 0.26 1.85 -7.36
CA ILE A 87 0.73 1.30 -6.08
C ILE A 87 2.26 1.38 -6.00
N SER A 88 2.77 1.82 -4.84
CA SER A 88 4.20 1.91 -4.57
C SER A 88 4.80 0.54 -4.25
N VAL A 89 5.85 0.15 -4.99
CA VAL A 89 6.65 -1.06 -4.73
C VAL A 89 7.34 -0.98 -3.36
N PRO A 90 8.04 0.11 -2.99
CA PRO A 90 8.54 0.30 -1.62
C PRO A 90 7.47 0.15 -0.54
N GLY A 91 6.28 0.72 -0.77
CA GLY A 91 5.13 0.60 0.13
C GLY A 91 4.71 -0.85 0.33
N LEU A 92 4.56 -1.62 -0.75
CA LEU A 92 4.20 -3.03 -0.70
C LEU A 92 5.22 -3.87 0.07
N VAL A 93 6.51 -3.69 -0.21
CA VAL A 93 7.59 -4.41 0.48
C VAL A 93 7.62 -4.06 1.98
N ALA A 94 7.26 -2.83 2.34
CA ALA A 94 7.10 -2.39 3.73
C ALA A 94 5.77 -2.84 4.38
N GLY A 95 4.92 -3.61 3.68
CA GLY A 95 3.64 -4.11 4.19
C GLY A 95 2.51 -3.07 4.19
N ILE A 96 2.62 -2.00 3.42
CA ILE A 96 1.61 -0.95 3.28
C ILE A 96 0.76 -1.24 2.05
N PHE A 97 -0.44 -1.78 2.27
CA PHE A 97 -1.37 -2.21 1.21
C PHE A 97 -2.49 -1.22 0.90
N GLY A 98 -2.39 0.02 1.37
CA GLY A 98 -3.40 1.05 1.10
C GLY A 98 -3.07 2.37 1.74
N THR A 99 -3.90 3.36 1.47
CA THR A 99 -3.80 4.69 2.08
C THR A 99 -3.97 4.61 3.60
N ARG A 100 -3.36 5.56 4.32
CA ARG A 100 -3.46 5.62 5.79
C ARG A 100 -4.93 5.67 6.26
N SER A 101 -5.78 6.44 5.59
CA SER A 101 -7.22 6.54 5.92
C SER A 101 -7.94 5.22 5.67
N TYR A 102 -7.66 4.55 4.54
CA TYR A 102 -8.22 3.23 4.24
C TYR A 102 -7.83 2.21 5.30
N LEU A 103 -6.53 2.07 5.58
CA LEU A 103 -6.04 1.13 6.59
C LEU A 103 -6.61 1.43 7.98
N ALA A 104 -6.69 2.70 8.38
CA ALA A 104 -7.30 3.09 9.65
C ALA A 104 -8.80 2.73 9.72
N SER A 105 -9.54 2.84 8.61
CA SER A 105 -10.96 2.48 8.57
C SER A 105 -11.24 0.96 8.58
N HIS A 106 -10.23 0.15 8.23
CA HIS A 106 -10.29 -1.30 8.23
C HIS A 106 -9.65 -1.92 9.48
N ALA A 107 -8.70 -1.21 10.10
CA ALA A 107 -8.10 -1.57 11.38
C ALA A 107 -9.18 -1.69 12.46
N GLY A 108 -9.20 -2.84 13.14
CA GLY A 108 -10.18 -3.06 14.20
C GLY A 108 -11.62 -3.24 13.70
N ARG A 109 -11.85 -3.65 12.44
CA ARG A 109 -13.18 -4.16 12.03
C ARG A 109 -13.49 -5.57 12.52
N SER A 110 -12.47 -6.35 12.89
CA SER A 110 -12.69 -7.71 13.41
C SER A 110 -13.62 -7.67 14.63
N THR A 111 -14.70 -8.45 14.59
CA THR A 111 -15.60 -8.64 15.73
C THR A 111 -15.26 -9.97 16.38
N SER A 112 -15.04 -9.97 17.69
CA SER A 112 -14.81 -11.20 18.46
C SER A 112 -15.45 -11.08 19.82
N LEU A 113 -15.77 -12.22 20.46
CA LEU A 113 -16.33 -12.23 21.81
C LEU A 113 -15.41 -11.50 22.81
N ALA A 114 -14.11 -11.75 22.72
CA ALA A 114 -13.09 -11.08 23.54
C ALA A 114 -13.11 -9.57 23.32
N LYS A 115 -13.18 -9.11 22.07
CA LYS A 115 -13.23 -7.69 21.74
C LYS A 115 -14.53 -7.03 22.21
N ALA A 116 -15.66 -7.72 22.07
CA ALA A 116 -16.94 -7.24 22.57
C ALA A 116 -16.94 -7.11 24.10
N ALA A 117 -16.35 -8.07 24.82
CA ALA A 117 -16.18 -7.99 26.27
C ALA A 117 -15.26 -6.84 26.68
N ALA A 118 -14.11 -6.68 26.02
CA ALA A 118 -13.20 -5.56 26.25
C ALA A 118 -13.86 -4.20 25.97
N ALA A 119 -14.62 -4.09 24.88
CA ALA A 119 -15.36 -2.87 24.54
C ALA A 119 -16.40 -2.52 25.60
N ARG A 120 -17.15 -3.50 26.13
CA ARG A 120 -18.10 -3.29 27.25
C ARG A 120 -17.38 -2.80 28.51
N SER A 121 -16.28 -3.46 28.89
CA SER A 121 -15.45 -3.03 30.04
C SER A 121 -14.90 -1.61 29.87
N ASN A 122 -14.44 -1.26 28.66
CA ASN A 122 -13.92 0.08 28.38
C ASN A 122 -15.02 1.14 28.32
N GLY A 123 -16.20 0.80 27.82
CA GLY A 123 -17.38 1.67 27.84
C GLY A 123 -17.80 2.03 29.27
N ALA A 124 -17.74 1.07 30.20
CA ALA A 124 -18.02 1.32 31.62
C ALA A 124 -17.04 2.31 32.28
N LYS A 125 -15.85 2.51 31.71
CA LYS A 125 -14.82 3.45 32.20
C LYS A 125 -14.92 4.85 31.58
N GLY A 126 -15.99 5.16 30.85
CA GLY A 126 -16.24 6.50 30.29
C GLY A 126 -16.29 6.57 28.76
N GLY A 127 -15.95 5.49 28.05
CA GLY A 127 -16.11 5.38 26.60
C GLY A 127 -15.46 6.50 25.78
N ARG A 128 -15.90 6.66 24.52
CA ARG A 128 -15.46 7.77 23.66
C ARG A 128 -16.28 9.02 24.02
N PRO A 129 -15.67 10.14 24.43
CA PRO A 129 -16.37 11.39 24.69
C PRO A 129 -17.16 11.86 23.47
N ARG A 130 -18.30 12.52 23.69
CA ARG A 130 -19.07 13.13 22.60
C ARG A 130 -18.25 14.27 21.99
N LYS A 131 -18.23 14.36 20.66
CA LYS A 131 -17.61 15.50 19.95
C LYS A 131 -18.38 16.76 20.36
N SER A 132 -17.68 17.76 20.90
CA SER A 132 -18.25 19.10 21.12
C SER A 132 -18.66 19.69 19.76
N ALA A 133 -19.84 20.31 19.73
CA ALA A 133 -20.39 20.98 18.54
C ALA A 133 -19.50 22.14 18.09
#